data_AF-Q5DQH4-F1
#
_entry.id   AF-Q5DQH4-F1
#
_cell.length_a   1.000
_cell.length_b   1.000
_cell.length_c   1.000
_cell.angle_alpha   90.00
_cell.angle_beta   90.00
_cell.angle_gamma   90.00
#
_symmetry.space_group_name_H-M   'P 1'
#
loop_
_entity.id
_entity.type
_entity.pdbx_description
1 polymer ?
#
loop_
_entity_poly.entity_id
_entity_poly.type
_entity_poly.pdbx_seq_one_letter_code
_entity_poly.pdbx_strand_id
1 'polypeptide(L)'
;MEKLSNREREIDHLQAQLDKLRRMNFGSRSEKVSRRIAQMEADLNRLQKESDTLTGRVYDPAVQRPLRQTRTRKPFPESLPRDEKRLLPAAPCCPNCGGSLSYLGEDTAEQLELMRSAFRVIRTVREKHAPCR
;
A
#
# COMPACT_ATOMS: atom_id res chain seq x y z
N MET A 1 25.40 -17.03 -9.26
CA MET A 1 24.44 -15.91 -9.41
C MET A 1 22.99 -16.39 -9.36
N GLU A 2 22.57 -17.32 -10.22
CA GLU A 2 21.16 -17.77 -10.28
C GLU A 2 20.64 -18.42 -8.98
N LYS A 3 21.45 -19.28 -8.33
CA LYS A 3 21.12 -19.88 -7.02
C LYS A 3 20.90 -18.85 -5.90
N LEU A 4 21.56 -17.69 -5.98
CA LEU A 4 21.45 -16.63 -4.98
C LEU A 4 20.16 -15.82 -5.21
N SER A 5 19.88 -15.48 -6.48
CA SER A 5 18.64 -14.80 -6.86
C SER A 5 17.39 -15.62 -6.56
N ASN A 6 17.44 -16.95 -6.77
CA ASN A 6 16.32 -17.83 -6.43
C ASN A 6 16.08 -17.89 -4.91
N ARG A 7 17.16 -17.91 -4.11
CA ARG A 7 17.08 -17.85 -2.64
C ARG A 7 16.52 -16.52 -2.13
N GLU A 8 16.97 -15.39 -2.67
CA GLU A 8 16.46 -14.07 -2.29
C GLU A 8 14.94 -13.96 -2.57
N ARG A 9 14.48 -14.49 -3.71
CA ARG A 9 13.04 -14.57 -4.03
C ARG A 9 12.25 -15.44 -3.05
N GLU A 10 12.83 -16.57 -2.63
CA GLU A 10 12.20 -17.47 -1.66
C GLU A 10 12.11 -16.83 -0.27
N ILE A 11 13.15 -16.11 0.15
CA ILE A 11 13.16 -15.32 1.39
C ILE A 11 12.06 -14.26 1.37
N ASP A 12 11.95 -13.49 0.28
CA ASP A 12 10.91 -12.47 0.15
C ASP A 12 9.50 -13.08 0.17
N HIS A 13 9.32 -14.23 -0.48
CA HIS A 13 8.05 -14.96 -0.50
C HIS A 13 7.64 -15.43 0.90
N LEU A 14 8.55 -16.05 1.63
CA LEU A 14 8.31 -16.54 2.99
C LEU A 14 8.07 -15.38 3.97
N GLN A 15 8.79 -14.26 3.84
CA GLN A 15 8.56 -13.05 4.65
C GLN A 15 7.13 -12.51 4.45
N ALA A 16 6.66 -12.43 3.20
CA ALA A 16 5.30 -11.98 2.90
C ALA A 16 4.22 -12.93 3.47
N GLN A 17 4.45 -14.24 3.43
CA GLN A 17 3.54 -15.22 4.04
C GLN A 17 3.49 -15.10 5.57
N LEU A 18 4.64 -14.87 6.21
CA LEU A 18 4.76 -14.69 7.65
C LEU A 18 3.98 -13.46 8.11
N ASP A 19 4.16 -12.33 7.44
CA ASP A 19 3.45 -11.09 7.76
C ASP A 19 1.94 -11.25 7.63
N LYS A 20 1.47 -11.99 6.62
CA LYS A 20 0.05 -12.32 6.44
C LYS A 20 -0.46 -13.15 7.62
N LEU A 21 0.25 -14.21 8.00
CA LEU A 21 -0.19 -15.09 9.08
C LEU A 21 -0.15 -14.39 10.45
N ARG A 22 0.86 -13.55 10.71
CA ARG A 22 0.93 -12.70 11.92
C ARG A 22 -0.26 -11.75 12.03
N ARG A 23 -0.68 -11.11 10.92
CA ARG A 23 -1.89 -10.26 10.89
C ARG A 23 -3.18 -11.02 11.11
N MET A 24 -3.21 -12.32 10.83
CA MET A 24 -4.38 -13.19 11.02
C MET A 24 -4.38 -13.88 12.39
N ASN A 25 -3.34 -13.70 13.21
CA ASN A 25 -3.13 -14.42 14.45
C ASN A 25 -3.91 -13.77 15.61
N PHE A 26 -5.17 -14.16 15.81
CA PHE A 26 -6.00 -13.69 16.92
C PHE A 26 -6.66 -14.84 17.70
N GLY A 27 -6.67 -14.72 19.03
CA GLY A 27 -7.43 -15.57 19.96
C GLY A 27 -6.87 -16.99 20.19
N SER A 28 -7.55 -17.75 21.04
CA SER A 28 -7.14 -19.09 21.49
C SER A 28 -7.13 -20.15 20.37
N ARG A 29 -7.88 -19.95 19.28
CA ARG A 29 -7.87 -20.83 18.10
C ARG A 29 -6.61 -20.67 17.23
N SER A 30 -5.71 -19.76 17.59
CA SER A 30 -4.52 -19.41 16.81
C SER A 30 -3.30 -20.31 17.03
N GLU A 31 -3.32 -21.26 17.98
CA GLU A 31 -2.13 -22.10 18.27
C GLU A 31 -1.53 -22.81 17.05
N LYS A 32 -2.37 -23.30 16.11
CA LYS A 32 -1.89 -23.90 14.85
C LYS A 32 -1.21 -22.86 13.95
N VAL A 33 -1.70 -21.63 13.94
CA VAL A 33 -1.11 -20.51 13.21
C VAL A 33 0.21 -20.11 13.87
N SER A 34 0.27 -20.02 15.20
CA SER A 34 1.49 -19.76 15.96
C SER A 34 2.60 -20.80 15.70
N ARG A 35 2.25 -22.10 15.68
CA ARG A 35 3.21 -23.17 15.33
C ARG A 35 3.72 -23.02 13.90
N ARG A 36 2.84 -22.66 12.96
CA ARG A 36 3.22 -22.42 11.56
C ARG A 36 4.10 -21.19 11.40
N ILE A 37 3.86 -20.12 12.17
CA ILE A 37 4.71 -18.93 12.25
C ILE A 37 6.12 -19.32 12.72
N ALA A 38 6.22 -20.06 13.82
CA ALA A 38 7.51 -20.51 14.37
C ALA A 38 8.30 -21.37 13.37
N GLN A 39 7.64 -22.28 12.65
CA GLN A 39 8.28 -23.10 11.64
C GLN A 39 8.86 -22.25 10.49
N MET A 40 8.06 -21.32 9.94
CA MET A 40 8.53 -20.47 8.84
C MET A 40 9.63 -19.49 9.28
N GLU A 41 9.60 -19.00 10.53
CA GLU A 41 10.69 -18.20 11.09
C GLU A 41 12.01 -18.97 11.15
N ALA A 42 11.96 -20.25 11.54
CA ALA A 42 13.13 -21.12 11.55
C ALA A 42 13.67 -21.37 10.13
N ASP A 43 12.78 -21.62 9.17
CA ASP A 43 13.15 -21.83 7.77
C ASP A 43 13.77 -20.57 7.15
N LEU A 44 13.21 -19.39 7.42
CA LEU A 44 13.78 -18.11 7.02
C LEU A 44 15.18 -17.90 7.60
N ASN A 45 15.36 -18.18 8.90
CA ASN A 45 16.65 -18.02 9.55
C ASN A 45 17.73 -18.91 8.91
N ARG A 46 17.37 -20.16 8.57
CA ARG A 46 18.25 -21.09 7.86
C ARG A 46 18.63 -20.59 6.46
N LEU A 47 17.63 -20.26 5.63
CA LEU A 47 17.87 -19.80 4.26
C LEU A 47 18.69 -18.50 4.22
N GLN A 48 18.46 -17.61 5.18
CA GLN A 48 19.18 -16.36 5.27
C GLN A 48 20.65 -16.57 5.68
N LYS A 49 20.93 -17.46 6.65
CA LYS A 49 22.31 -17.87 6.98
C LYS A 49 23.03 -18.49 5.78
N GLU A 50 22.36 -19.34 5.01
CA GLU A 50 22.94 -19.93 3.80
C GLU A 50 23.20 -18.88 2.69
N SER A 51 22.35 -17.86 2.59
CA SER A 51 22.58 -16.75 1.68
C SER A 51 23.74 -15.86 2.13
N ASP A 52 23.84 -15.63 3.44
CA ASP A 52 24.89 -14.82 4.05
C ASP A 52 26.27 -15.49 3.91
N THR A 53 26.37 -16.81 4.07
CA THR A 53 27.61 -17.55 3.79
C THR A 53 28.02 -17.48 2.32
N LEU A 54 27.05 -17.51 1.39
CA LEU A 54 27.31 -17.40 -0.04
C LEU A 54 27.69 -15.98 -0.49
N THR A 55 27.20 -14.94 0.21
CA THR A 55 27.47 -13.53 -0.12
C THR A 55 28.58 -12.91 0.71
N GLY A 56 29.06 -13.58 1.75
CA GLY A 56 29.98 -13.00 2.74
C GLY A 56 29.36 -11.87 3.57
N ARG A 57 28.03 -11.74 3.57
CA ARG A 57 27.32 -10.73 4.36
C ARG A 57 27.31 -11.18 5.82
N VAL A 58 27.73 -10.31 6.73
CA VAL A 58 27.56 -10.50 8.17
C VAL A 58 26.34 -9.69 8.59
N TYR A 59 25.37 -10.35 9.24
CA TYR A 59 24.25 -9.65 9.85
C TYR A 59 24.78 -8.77 10.99
N ASP A 60 24.85 -7.47 10.76
CA ASP A 60 25.14 -6.47 11.78
C ASP A 60 23.82 -6.05 12.45
N PRO A 61 23.54 -6.47 13.71
CA PRO A 61 22.32 -6.07 14.41
C PRO A 61 22.22 -4.56 14.66
N ALA A 62 23.31 -3.80 14.50
CA ALA A 62 23.29 -2.34 14.58
C ALA A 62 22.78 -1.66 13.29
N VAL A 63 22.80 -2.37 12.16
CA VAL A 63 22.24 -1.86 10.90
C VAL A 63 20.74 -2.11 10.90
N GLN A 64 19.99 -1.13 11.40
CA GLN A 64 18.54 -1.14 11.23
C GLN A 64 18.22 -1.22 9.74
N ARG A 65 17.60 -2.33 9.30
CA ARG A 65 16.94 -2.40 8.00
C ARG A 65 16.03 -1.17 7.93
N PRO A 66 16.26 -0.22 7.00
CA PRO A 66 15.44 0.97 6.94
C PRO A 66 14.00 0.51 6.81
N LEU A 67 13.13 0.91 7.76
CA LEU A 67 11.69 0.78 7.57
C LEU A 67 11.42 1.31 6.17
N ARG A 68 10.75 0.50 5.35
CA ARG A 68 10.45 0.83 3.96
C ARG A 68 9.74 2.18 3.97
N GLN A 69 10.51 3.27 3.82
CA GLN A 69 9.98 4.61 3.82
C GLN A 69 9.02 4.61 2.65
N THR A 70 7.73 4.67 2.95
CA THR A 70 6.71 4.83 1.93
C THR A 70 6.97 6.18 1.32
N ARG A 71 7.79 6.21 0.26
CA ARG A 71 8.01 7.40 -0.54
C ARG A 71 6.63 7.92 -0.90
N THR A 72 6.29 9.11 -0.41
CA THR A 72 5.08 9.80 -0.82
C THR A 72 5.07 9.84 -2.34
N ARG A 73 3.97 9.40 -2.95
CA ARG A 73 3.88 9.38 -4.42
C ARG A 73 4.11 10.80 -4.91
N LYS A 74 5.08 10.97 -5.82
CA LYS A 74 5.28 12.25 -6.49
C LYS A 74 4.04 12.54 -7.34
N PRO A 75 3.56 13.79 -7.39
CA PRO A 75 2.45 14.17 -8.27
C PRO A 75 2.83 13.94 -9.75
N PHE A 76 1.83 13.86 -10.62
CA PHE A 76 2.10 13.73 -12.05
C PHE A 76 2.71 15.01 -12.61
N PRO A 77 3.59 14.93 -13.63
CA PRO A 77 4.18 16.09 -14.28
C PRO A 77 3.15 17.14 -14.72
N GLU A 78 3.48 18.42 -14.59
CA GLU A 78 2.62 19.53 -15.05
C GLU A 78 2.45 19.58 -16.57
N SER A 79 3.43 19.04 -17.30
CA SER A 79 3.40 18.96 -18.77
C SER A 79 2.35 18.00 -19.33
N LEU A 80 1.81 17.09 -18.52
CA LEU A 80 0.74 16.20 -18.96
C LEU A 80 -0.60 16.95 -18.99
N PRO A 81 -1.38 16.81 -20.08
CA PRO A 81 -2.70 17.42 -20.17
C PRO A 81 -3.60 16.88 -19.06
N ARG A 82 -4.33 17.80 -18.39
CA ARG A 82 -5.25 17.49 -17.29
C ARG A 82 -6.69 17.73 -17.73
N ASP A 83 -7.51 16.70 -17.62
CA ASP A 83 -8.97 16.81 -17.78
C ASP A 83 -9.61 16.83 -16.39
N GLU A 84 -10.26 17.93 -16.02
CA GLU A 84 -10.93 18.08 -14.73
C GLU A 84 -12.38 17.58 -14.77
N LYS A 85 -12.72 16.69 -13.85
CA LYS A 85 -14.09 16.20 -13.62
C LYS A 85 -14.55 16.58 -12.23
N ARG A 86 -15.49 17.54 -12.16
CA ARG A 86 -16.13 17.95 -10.90
C ARG A 86 -17.32 17.06 -10.59
N LEU A 87 -17.33 16.53 -9.38
CA LEU A 87 -18.41 15.73 -8.81
C LEU A 87 -19.14 16.56 -7.76
N LEU A 88 -20.36 16.95 -8.10
CA LEU A 88 -21.30 17.61 -7.21
C LEU A 88 -21.92 16.61 -6.23
N PRO A 89 -22.48 17.07 -5.09
CA PRO A 89 -23.25 16.24 -4.20
C PRO A 89 -24.46 15.61 -4.92
N ALA A 90 -24.82 14.39 -4.51
CA ALA A 90 -25.89 13.62 -5.16
C ALA A 90 -27.28 14.28 -5.02
N ALA A 91 -27.51 15.00 -3.93
CA ALA A 91 -28.71 15.79 -3.69
C ALA A 91 -28.31 17.26 -3.50
N PRO A 92 -29.04 18.22 -4.09
CA PRO A 92 -28.77 19.65 -3.91
C PRO A 92 -29.23 20.18 -2.55
N CYS A 93 -30.06 19.41 -1.84
CA CYS A 93 -30.64 19.77 -0.55
C CYS A 93 -30.44 18.67 0.50
N CYS A 94 -30.53 19.06 1.76
CA CYS A 94 -30.46 18.14 2.88
C CYS A 94 -31.69 17.20 2.87
N PRO A 95 -31.50 15.87 2.91
CA PRO A 95 -32.61 14.93 2.88
C PRO A 95 -33.51 14.98 4.12
N ASN A 96 -33.03 15.57 5.23
CA ASN A 96 -33.76 15.62 6.50
C ASN A 96 -34.62 16.89 6.65
N CYS A 97 -34.14 18.04 6.17
CA CYS A 97 -34.78 19.35 6.37
C CYS A 97 -35.19 20.05 5.07
N GLY A 98 -34.78 19.54 3.90
CA GLY A 98 -34.98 20.20 2.60
C GLY A 98 -34.15 21.47 2.38
N GLY A 99 -33.37 21.89 3.38
CA GLY A 99 -32.51 23.08 3.32
C GLY A 99 -31.29 22.92 2.41
N SER A 100 -30.67 24.04 2.04
CA SER A 100 -29.45 24.05 1.21
C SER A 100 -28.27 23.41 1.94
N LEU A 101 -27.45 22.67 1.20
CA LEU A 101 -26.20 22.13 1.72
C LEU A 101 -25.14 23.23 1.83
N SER A 102 -24.33 23.20 2.89
CA SER A 102 -23.21 24.13 3.07
C SER A 102 -21.92 23.54 2.49
N TYR A 103 -21.15 24.34 1.76
CA TYR A 103 -19.86 23.91 1.24
C TYR A 103 -18.83 23.73 2.37
N LEU A 104 -18.11 22.60 2.36
CA LEU A 104 -17.08 22.26 3.36
C LEU A 104 -15.66 22.21 2.78
N GLY A 105 -15.51 21.95 1.49
CA GLY A 105 -14.20 21.80 0.86
C GLY A 105 -14.24 20.87 -0.35
N GLU A 106 -13.06 20.51 -0.86
CA GLU A 106 -12.90 19.65 -2.02
C GLU A 106 -11.86 18.56 -1.74
N ASP A 107 -12.11 17.35 -2.23
CA ASP A 107 -11.11 16.29 -2.35
C ASP A 107 -10.69 16.14 -3.81
N THR A 108 -9.39 16.04 -4.06
CA THR A 108 -8.85 15.86 -5.41
C THR A 108 -8.13 14.52 -5.56
N ALA A 109 -8.43 13.79 -6.64
CA ALA A 109 -7.73 12.58 -7.03
C ALA A 109 -7.23 12.69 -8.48
N GLU A 110 -5.98 12.32 -8.73
CA GLU A 110 -5.39 12.28 -10.07
C GLU A 110 -5.17 10.83 -10.53
N GLN A 111 -5.55 10.52 -11.76
CA GLN A 111 -5.33 9.21 -12.40
C GLN A 111 -4.72 9.41 -13.79
N LEU A 112 -3.67 8.65 -14.12
CA LEU A 112 -3.11 8.63 -15.47
C LEU A 112 -3.95 7.71 -16.37
N GLU A 113 -4.34 8.20 -17.53
CA GLU A 113 -5.10 7.46 -18.54
C GLU A 113 -4.36 7.49 -19.88
N LEU A 114 -4.34 6.35 -20.59
CA LEU A 114 -3.82 6.26 -21.95
C LEU A 114 -4.99 6.40 -22.94
N MET A 115 -4.97 7.45 -23.74
CA MET A 115 -5.97 7.73 -24.77
C MET A 115 -5.31 7.96 -26.12
N ARG A 116 -5.68 7.15 -27.13
CA ARG A 116 -5.19 7.30 -28.52
C ARG A 116 -3.66 7.46 -28.58
N SER A 117 -2.94 6.63 -27.84
CA SER A 117 -1.47 6.63 -27.73
C SER A 117 -0.84 7.85 -27.03
N ALA A 118 -1.64 8.70 -26.37
CA ALA A 118 -1.16 9.80 -25.53
C ALA A 118 -1.60 9.62 -24.07
N PHE A 119 -0.75 10.03 -23.13
CA PHE A 119 -1.10 10.04 -21.71
C PHE A 119 -1.77 11.35 -21.32
N ARG A 120 -2.81 11.25 -20.50
CA ARG A 120 -3.47 12.38 -19.86
C ARG A 120 -3.76 12.09 -18.41
N VAL A 121 -3.90 13.12 -17.61
CA VAL A 121 -4.26 13.02 -16.20
C VAL A 121 -5.73 13.36 -16.05
N ILE A 122 -6.52 12.44 -15.53
CA ILE A 122 -7.90 12.70 -15.11
C ILE A 122 -7.87 13.21 -13.68
N ARG A 123 -8.17 14.49 -13.49
CA ARG A 123 -8.27 15.12 -12.17
C ARG A 123 -9.73 15.12 -11.74
N THR A 124 -10.08 14.26 -10.80
CA THR A 124 -11.41 14.22 -10.22
C THR A 124 -11.45 15.11 -8.98
N VAL A 125 -12.31 16.11 -8.99
CA VAL A 125 -12.56 17.02 -7.86
C VAL A 125 -13.93 16.68 -7.28
N ARG A 126 -14.01 16.32 -6.01
CA ARG A 126 -15.25 16.01 -5.32
C ARG A 126 -15.54 17.06 -4.26
N GLU A 127 -16.64 17.76 -4.43
CA GLU A 127 -17.07 18.78 -3.48
C GLU A 127 -17.70 18.12 -2.24
N LYS A 128 -17.22 18.52 -1.07
CA LYS A 128 -17.74 18.13 0.23
C LYS A 128 -18.77 19.16 0.66
N HIS A 129 -19.92 18.66 1.08
CA HIS A 129 -21.03 19.46 1.54
C HIS A 129 -21.56 18.91 2.87
N ALA A 130 -21.93 19.79 3.79
CA ALA A 130 -22.58 19.44 5.04
C ALA A 130 -24.11 19.61 4.94
N PRO A 131 -24.88 18.75 5.61
CA PRO A 131 -26.30 19.01 5.83
C PRO A 131 -26.51 20.23 6.76
N CYS A 132 -27.75 20.75 6.76
CA CYS A 132 -28.19 21.73 7.75
C CYS A 132 -27.91 21.23 9.18
N ARG A 133 -27.47 22.13 10.06
CA ARG A 133 -27.18 21.81 11.45
C ARG A 133 -28.46 21.72 12.28
#